data_AF-A0A182MDB3-F1
#
_entry.id   AF-A0A182MDB3-F1
#
_cell.length_a   1.000
_cell.length_b   1.000
_cell.length_c   1.000
_cell.angle_alpha   90.00
_cell.angle_beta   90.00
_cell.angle_gamma   90.00
#
_symmetry.space_group_name_H-M   'P 1'
#
loop_
_entity.id
_entity.type
_entity.pdbx_description
1 polymer ?
#
loop_
_entity_poly.entity_id
_entity_poly.type
_entity_poly.pdbx_seq_one_letter_code
_entity_poly.pdbx_strand_id
1 'polypeptide(L)'
;MLSQINDIPPEQFCNGDNRPPDCGPNCMCTHKVDIPLNAIVEVVLVDEVQQENLSHPFHLHGHAFHVIGMGRSPDSTVKKINLRHTLDLDRRGLLNRQFNLPPLKDTIAVPNNGYVVLRFRADNPGYWLFHCHFQFHIVIGMNLVVHIGTHADLPPVPPNFPRCGNHIPPIKFN
;
A
#
# COMPACT_ATOMS: atom_id res chain seq x y z
N MET A 1 13.85 -7.47 0.30
CA MET A 1 14.22 -6.35 -0.60
C MET A 1 15.41 -5.56 -0.08
N LEU A 2 15.34 -5.01 1.13
CA LEU A 2 16.35 -4.09 1.68
C LEU A 2 17.82 -4.55 1.57
N SER A 3 18.11 -5.84 1.77
CA SER A 3 19.48 -6.36 1.80
C SER A 3 20.05 -6.81 0.45
N GLN A 4 19.20 -7.03 -0.55
CA GLN A 4 19.53 -7.73 -1.79
C GLN A 4 18.72 -7.19 -2.97
N ILE A 5 18.49 -5.87 -3.00
CA ILE A 5 17.66 -5.25 -4.04
C ILE A 5 18.20 -5.49 -5.45
N ASN A 6 19.54 -5.52 -5.59
CA ASN A 6 20.22 -5.75 -6.87
C ASN A 6 20.08 -7.21 -7.37
N ASP A 7 19.64 -8.13 -6.51
CA ASP A 7 19.38 -9.53 -6.90
C ASP A 7 17.97 -9.69 -7.50
N ILE A 8 17.13 -8.64 -7.44
CA ILE A 8 15.77 -8.63 -7.99
C ILE A 8 15.81 -7.93 -9.35
N PRO A 9 15.47 -8.63 -10.44
CA PRO A 9 15.43 -8.01 -11.75
C PRO A 9 14.42 -6.84 -11.80
N PRO A 10 14.78 -5.68 -12.38
CA PRO A 10 13.91 -4.51 -12.43
C PRO A 10 12.53 -4.77 -13.06
N GLU A 11 12.45 -5.69 -14.02
CA GLU A 11 11.23 -6.10 -14.70
C GLU A 11 10.22 -6.82 -13.81
N GLN A 12 10.62 -7.26 -12.61
CA GLN A 12 9.69 -7.83 -11.63
C GLN A 12 8.86 -6.77 -10.90
N PHE A 13 9.28 -5.50 -10.96
CA PHE A 13 8.57 -4.39 -10.36
C PHE A 13 7.54 -3.81 -11.32
N CYS A 14 6.39 -3.46 -10.77
CA CYS A 14 5.32 -2.78 -11.49
C CYS A 14 4.65 -1.72 -10.60
N ASN A 15 3.84 -0.88 -11.21
CA ASN A 15 2.96 0.09 -10.60
C ASN A 15 1.74 0.33 -11.49
N GLY A 16 0.97 1.39 -11.19
CA GLY A 16 -0.21 1.76 -11.96
C GLY A 16 0.06 2.03 -13.45
N ASP A 17 1.24 2.52 -13.79
CA ASP A 17 1.62 3.02 -15.11
C ASP A 17 2.46 2.04 -15.94
N ASN A 18 3.16 1.08 -15.29
CA ASN A 18 4.06 0.14 -15.96
C ASN A 18 3.71 -1.34 -15.66
N ARG A 19 2.45 -1.71 -15.90
CA ARG A 19 2.00 -3.09 -15.74
C ARG A 19 2.69 -4.04 -16.74
N PRO A 20 2.85 -5.34 -16.40
CA PRO A 20 3.37 -6.34 -17.33
C PRO A 20 2.61 -6.35 -18.69
N PRO A 21 3.27 -6.63 -19.83
CA PRO A 21 2.65 -6.56 -21.16
C PRO A 21 1.43 -7.49 -21.33
N ASP A 22 1.48 -8.70 -20.77
CA ASP A 22 0.42 -9.71 -20.86
C ASP A 22 -0.50 -9.72 -19.62
N CYS A 23 -0.70 -8.55 -19.01
CA CYS A 23 -1.49 -8.37 -17.79
C CYS A 23 -3.00 -8.58 -18.05
N GLY A 24 -3.43 -9.84 -17.94
CA GLY A 24 -4.85 -10.23 -17.95
C GLY A 24 -5.59 -9.93 -16.64
N PRO A 25 -6.72 -10.60 -16.36
CA PRO A 25 -7.50 -10.40 -15.14
C PRO A 25 -6.71 -10.70 -13.85
N ASN A 26 -5.82 -11.69 -13.90
CA ASN A 26 -4.97 -12.12 -12.79
C ASN A 26 -3.53 -11.70 -13.06
N CYS A 27 -3.27 -10.41 -12.90
CA CYS A 27 -1.97 -9.82 -13.12
C CYS A 27 -1.14 -9.89 -11.84
N MET A 28 0.08 -10.41 -11.94
CA MET A 28 0.99 -10.56 -10.80
C MET A 28 2.31 -9.88 -11.10
N CYS A 29 2.76 -9.08 -10.14
CA CYS A 29 4.06 -8.41 -10.15
C CYS A 29 4.35 -7.87 -8.76
N THR A 30 5.60 -7.50 -8.51
CA THR A 30 5.97 -6.82 -7.26
C THR A 30 5.54 -5.36 -7.36
N HIS A 31 4.34 -5.04 -6.86
CA HIS A 31 3.83 -3.68 -6.91
C HIS A 31 4.66 -2.77 -6.00
N LYS A 32 5.36 -1.80 -6.60
CA LYS A 32 6.21 -0.84 -5.90
C LYS A 32 5.89 0.58 -6.35
N VAL A 33 5.70 1.49 -5.41
CA VAL A 33 5.55 2.92 -5.65
C VAL A 33 6.77 3.65 -5.11
N ASP A 34 7.46 4.38 -5.98
CA ASP A 34 8.64 5.18 -5.63
C ASP A 34 8.20 6.58 -5.17
N ILE A 35 8.68 7.01 -3.99
CA ILE A 35 8.34 8.28 -3.34
C ILE A 35 9.63 9.03 -2.99
N PRO A 36 9.75 10.33 -3.34
CA PRO A 36 10.88 11.14 -2.91
C PRO A 36 10.99 11.24 -1.38
N LEU A 37 12.22 11.18 -0.87
CA LEU A 37 12.49 11.42 0.55
C LEU A 37 11.97 12.81 0.97
N ASN A 38 11.35 12.87 2.14
CA ASN A 38 10.69 14.05 2.75
C ASN A 38 9.42 14.55 2.04
N ALA A 39 8.92 13.86 1.02
CA ALA A 39 7.63 14.20 0.41
C ALA A 39 6.47 14.12 1.43
N ILE A 40 5.50 15.01 1.29
CA ILE A 40 4.19 14.85 1.95
C ILE A 40 3.32 14.03 1.02
N VAL A 41 2.97 12.83 1.46
CA VAL A 41 2.21 11.86 0.68
C VAL A 41 0.76 11.87 1.16
N GLU A 42 -0.18 11.98 0.23
CA GLU A 42 -1.59 11.73 0.48
C GLU A 42 -2.00 10.44 -0.24
N VAL A 43 -2.66 9.54 0.49
CA VAL A 43 -3.17 8.27 -0.05
C VAL A 43 -4.68 8.26 0.10
N VAL A 44 -5.39 8.08 -1.01
CA VAL A 44 -6.84 7.83 -1.02
C VAL A 44 -7.05 6.33 -1.23
N LEU A 45 -7.41 5.62 -0.15
CA LEU A 45 -7.80 4.22 -0.20
C LEU A 45 -9.29 4.10 -0.47
N VAL A 46 -9.67 3.19 -1.36
CA VAL A 46 -11.07 2.93 -1.73
C VAL A 46 -11.36 1.46 -1.58
N ASP A 47 -12.45 1.12 -0.91
CA ASP A 47 -12.98 -0.23 -0.86
C ASP A 47 -14.12 -0.37 -1.88
N GLU A 48 -13.87 -1.08 -2.97
CA GLU A 48 -14.86 -1.34 -4.03
C GLU A 48 -15.75 -2.57 -3.72
N VAL A 49 -15.40 -3.37 -2.69
CA VAL A 49 -16.04 -4.66 -2.43
C VAL A 49 -17.41 -4.47 -1.78
N GLN A 50 -18.38 -5.24 -2.28
CA GLN A 50 -19.79 -5.16 -1.90
C GLN A 50 -20.21 -6.27 -0.94
N GLN A 51 -19.28 -6.72 -0.09
CA GLN A 51 -19.54 -7.75 0.89
C GLN A 51 -19.82 -7.10 2.24
N GLU A 52 -21.06 -7.25 2.72
CA GLU A 52 -21.44 -6.78 4.05
C GLU A 52 -20.52 -7.40 5.11
N ASN A 53 -20.17 -6.60 6.12
CA ASN A 53 -19.24 -6.96 7.19
C ASN A 53 -17.80 -7.29 6.76
N LEU A 54 -17.44 -7.05 5.50
CA LEU A 54 -16.04 -7.09 5.07
C LEU A 54 -15.43 -5.70 5.17
N SER A 55 -14.36 -5.57 5.94
CA SER A 55 -13.52 -4.37 6.00
C SER A 55 -12.07 -4.75 5.76
N HIS A 56 -11.33 -3.82 5.18
CA HIS A 56 -9.92 -4.00 4.85
C HIS A 56 -9.08 -3.12 5.78
N PRO A 57 -8.51 -3.65 6.87
CA PRO A 57 -7.58 -2.90 7.72
C PRO A 57 -6.26 -2.72 6.98
N PHE A 58 -5.91 -1.52 6.55
CA PHE A 58 -4.62 -1.25 5.92
C PHE A 58 -3.59 -0.80 6.93
N HIS A 59 -2.43 -1.44 6.92
CA HIS A 59 -1.29 -1.15 7.76
C HIS A 59 -0.09 -0.70 6.90
N LEU A 60 0.61 0.35 7.34
CA LEU A 60 1.84 0.85 6.72
C LEU A 60 3.03 0.62 7.66
N HIS A 61 4.06 -0.06 7.17
CA HIS A 61 5.32 -0.23 7.90
C HIS A 61 6.13 1.06 7.85
N GLY A 62 7.02 1.26 8.83
CA GLY A 62 8.00 2.36 8.83
C GLY A 62 7.44 3.77 9.11
N HIS A 63 6.13 3.95 9.08
CA HIS A 63 5.43 5.23 9.24
C HIS A 63 4.14 5.07 10.04
N ALA A 64 3.83 6.10 10.83
CA ALA A 64 2.46 6.40 11.17
C ALA A 64 1.92 7.46 10.19
N PHE A 65 0.59 7.49 10.01
CA PHE A 65 -0.11 8.42 9.14
C PHE A 65 -1.26 9.09 9.89
N HIS A 66 -1.58 10.32 9.48
CA HIS A 66 -2.79 11.01 9.91
C HIS A 66 -3.97 10.57 9.05
N VAL A 67 -5.05 10.13 9.69
CA VAL A 67 -6.32 9.89 9.01
C VAL A 67 -7.06 11.22 8.90
N ILE A 68 -7.01 11.86 7.74
CA ILE A 68 -7.59 13.19 7.52
C ILE A 68 -8.99 13.13 6.93
N GLY A 69 -9.42 11.99 6.39
CA GLY A 69 -10.74 11.84 5.80
C GLY A 69 -11.19 10.40 5.81
N MET A 70 -12.48 10.17 5.95
CA MET A 70 -13.08 8.85 5.85
C MET A 70 -14.57 9.01 5.57
N GLY A 71 -15.12 8.20 4.69
CA GLY A 71 -16.54 8.31 4.37
C GLY A 71 -17.02 7.33 3.32
N ARG A 72 -18.24 7.56 2.87
CA ARG A 72 -18.88 6.88 1.73
C ARG A 72 -19.28 7.91 0.69
N SER A 73 -19.86 7.45 -0.42
CA SER A 73 -20.44 8.37 -1.42
C SER A 73 -21.43 9.34 -0.75
N PRO A 74 -21.32 10.66 -0.98
CA PRO A 74 -22.31 11.63 -0.50
C PRO A 74 -23.64 11.51 -1.26
N ASP A 75 -23.61 10.92 -2.47
CA ASP A 75 -24.80 10.58 -3.24
C ASP A 75 -25.37 9.24 -2.76
N SER A 76 -26.55 9.27 -2.15
CA SER A 76 -27.26 8.10 -1.61
C SER A 76 -27.79 7.15 -2.69
N THR A 77 -27.85 7.59 -3.95
CA THR A 77 -28.23 6.72 -5.08
C THR A 77 -27.07 5.81 -5.51
N VAL A 78 -25.83 6.18 -5.16
CA VAL A 78 -24.63 5.38 -5.43
C VAL A 78 -24.56 4.23 -4.44
N LYS A 79 -25.01 3.06 -4.89
CA LYS A 79 -24.91 1.82 -4.11
C LYS A 79 -23.49 1.26 -4.08
N LYS A 80 -22.64 1.60 -5.04
CA LYS A 80 -21.28 1.05 -5.19
C LYS A 80 -20.28 2.16 -5.51
N ILE A 81 -19.35 2.42 -4.60
CA ILE A 81 -18.18 3.25 -4.89
C ILE A 81 -17.18 2.40 -5.69
N ASN A 82 -16.48 3.08 -6.60
CA ASN A 82 -15.32 2.52 -7.27
C ASN A 82 -14.26 3.63 -7.41
N LEU A 83 -13.09 3.27 -7.92
CA LEU A 83 -11.99 4.19 -8.14
C LEU A 83 -12.42 5.40 -8.99
N ARG A 84 -13.17 5.18 -10.07
CA ARG A 84 -13.62 6.26 -10.97
C ARG A 84 -14.52 7.26 -10.25
N HIS A 85 -15.47 6.79 -9.46
CA HIS A 85 -16.37 7.65 -8.67
C HIS A 85 -15.59 8.42 -7.60
N THR A 86 -14.67 7.75 -6.90
CA THR A 86 -13.84 8.40 -5.88
C THR A 86 -12.95 9.49 -6.48
N LEU A 87 -12.35 9.24 -7.65
CA LEU A 87 -11.55 10.23 -8.37
C LEU A 87 -12.39 11.44 -8.80
N ASP A 88 -13.66 11.26 -9.20
CA ASP A 88 -14.56 12.37 -9.49
C ASP A 88 -14.88 13.19 -8.24
N LEU A 89 -15.23 12.51 -7.14
CA LEU A 89 -15.46 13.16 -5.85
C LEU A 89 -14.24 13.96 -5.42
N ASP A 90 -13.04 13.42 -5.59
CA ASP A 90 -11.82 14.10 -5.19
C ASP A 90 -11.54 15.36 -6.03
N ARG A 91 -11.66 15.25 -7.35
CA ARG A 91 -11.51 16.39 -8.28
C ARG A 91 -12.48 17.52 -8.00
N ARG A 92 -13.69 17.17 -7.53
CA ARG A 92 -14.74 18.13 -7.14
C ARG A 92 -14.60 18.65 -5.71
N GLY A 93 -13.60 18.19 -4.95
CA GLY A 93 -13.41 18.58 -3.55
C GLY A 93 -14.45 18.00 -2.58
N LEU A 94 -15.07 16.89 -2.93
CA LEU A 94 -16.14 16.23 -2.17
C LEU A 94 -15.66 15.10 -1.27
N LEU A 95 -14.38 14.74 -1.32
CA LEU A 95 -13.76 13.92 -0.29
C LEU A 95 -13.44 14.81 0.92
N ASN A 96 -14.17 14.61 2.01
CA ASN A 96 -14.01 15.40 3.22
C ASN A 96 -12.60 15.24 3.81
N ARG A 97 -11.97 16.36 4.18
CA ARG A 97 -10.64 16.41 4.79
C ARG A 97 -10.67 17.31 6.03
N GLN A 98 -10.31 16.75 7.17
CA GLN A 98 -10.15 17.42 8.45
C GLN A 98 -8.66 17.50 8.81
N PHE A 99 -8.14 18.72 8.88
CA PHE A 99 -6.73 18.98 9.19
C PHE A 99 -6.51 19.37 10.65
N ASN A 100 -7.57 19.69 11.40
CA ASN A 100 -7.47 20.01 12.81
C ASN A 100 -7.38 18.72 13.64
N LEU A 101 -6.19 18.46 14.18
CA LEU A 101 -5.90 17.32 15.07
C LEU A 101 -6.36 15.94 14.53
N PRO A 102 -6.01 15.55 13.29
CA PRO A 102 -6.35 14.25 12.77
C PRO A 102 -5.63 13.14 13.56
N PRO A 103 -6.30 12.02 13.86
CA PRO A 103 -5.69 10.94 14.63
C PRO A 103 -4.50 10.34 13.87
N LEU A 104 -3.40 10.13 14.59
CA LEU A 104 -2.20 9.45 14.11
C LEU A 104 -2.36 7.93 14.32
N LYS A 105 -2.20 7.14 13.27
CA LYS A 105 -2.36 5.67 13.27
C LYS A 105 -1.34 5.01 12.35
N ASP A 106 -1.06 3.74 12.58
CA ASP A 106 -0.33 2.88 11.63
C ASP A 106 -1.26 1.95 10.84
N THR A 107 -2.51 1.79 11.31
CA THR A 107 -3.51 0.86 10.79
C THR A 107 -4.89 1.49 10.82
N ILE A 108 -5.67 1.31 9.75
CA ILE A 108 -7.04 1.80 9.64
C ILE A 108 -7.93 0.85 8.85
N ALA A 109 -9.10 0.55 9.40
CA ALA A 109 -10.15 -0.17 8.71
C ALA A 109 -10.79 0.73 7.64
N VAL A 110 -10.63 0.39 6.37
CA VAL A 110 -11.34 1.08 5.29
C VAL A 110 -12.83 0.74 5.40
N PRO A 111 -13.73 1.73 5.44
CA PRO A 111 -15.16 1.47 5.49
C PRO A 111 -15.60 0.66 4.28
N ASN A 112 -16.42 -0.37 4.51
CA ASN A 112 -17.05 -1.09 3.42
C ASN A 112 -17.75 -0.12 2.47
N ASN A 113 -17.49 -0.27 1.17
CA ASN A 113 -18.05 0.58 0.11
C ASN A 113 -17.77 2.08 0.37
N GLY A 114 -16.56 2.40 0.78
CA GLY A 114 -16.16 3.74 1.19
C GLY A 114 -14.70 4.05 0.86
N TYR A 115 -14.23 5.16 1.45
CA TYR A 115 -12.86 5.64 1.27
C TYR A 115 -12.24 6.09 2.58
N VAL A 116 -10.91 6.14 2.59
CA VAL A 116 -10.10 6.76 3.64
C VAL A 116 -9.02 7.62 2.97
N VAL A 117 -8.79 8.82 3.50
CA VAL A 117 -7.71 9.73 3.08
C VAL A 117 -6.66 9.79 4.19
N LEU A 118 -5.44 9.38 3.85
CA LEU A 118 -4.29 9.31 4.74
C LEU A 118 -3.25 10.35 4.33
N ARG A 119 -2.54 10.92 5.30
CA ARG A 119 -1.33 11.72 5.03
C ARG A 119 -0.17 11.30 5.91
N PHE A 120 1.01 11.18 5.33
CA PHE A 120 2.26 10.99 6.07
C PHE A 120 3.40 11.75 5.41
N ARG A 121 4.46 11.99 6.17
CA ARG A 121 5.74 12.47 5.63
C ARG A 121 6.61 11.27 5.35
N ALA A 122 7.14 11.18 4.13
CA ALA A 122 8.05 10.13 3.72
C ALA A 122 9.48 10.40 4.21
N ASP A 123 9.70 10.47 5.53
CA ASP A 123 10.97 10.87 6.18
C ASP A 123 11.84 9.70 6.67
N ASN A 124 11.42 8.46 6.39
CA ASN A 124 12.14 7.24 6.76
C ASN A 124 12.47 6.46 5.47
N PRO A 125 13.69 6.60 4.92
CA PRO A 125 14.06 5.95 3.66
C PRO A 125 14.06 4.43 3.82
N GLY A 126 13.52 3.73 2.83
CA GLY A 126 13.30 2.29 2.95
C GLY A 126 12.32 1.71 1.93
N TYR A 127 12.12 0.40 2.03
CA TYR A 127 11.07 -0.34 1.32
C TYR A 127 10.05 -0.80 2.36
N TRP A 128 8.91 -0.13 2.41
CA TRP A 128 7.91 -0.32 3.44
C TRP A 128 6.69 -1.03 2.89
N LEU A 129 6.28 -2.11 3.54
CA LEU A 129 5.10 -2.86 3.13
C LEU A 129 3.85 -2.06 3.51
N PHE A 130 2.94 -1.89 2.56
CA PHE A 130 1.62 -1.32 2.77
C PHE A 130 0.58 -2.34 2.34
N HIS A 131 -0.19 -2.86 3.30
CA HIS A 131 -0.98 -4.06 3.05
C HIS A 131 -2.25 -4.13 3.89
N CYS A 132 -3.19 -4.94 3.40
CA CYS A 132 -4.29 -5.38 4.24
C CYS A 132 -3.76 -6.28 5.37
N HIS A 133 -4.12 -5.99 6.61
CA HIS A 133 -3.74 -6.70 7.82
C HIS A 133 -4.67 -7.90 8.11
N PHE A 134 -5.31 -8.42 7.07
CA PHE A 134 -6.00 -9.70 7.07
C PHE A 134 -5.11 -10.72 6.33
N GLN A 135 -4.69 -11.78 7.03
CA GLN A 135 -3.65 -12.70 6.54
C GLN A 135 -3.98 -13.31 5.17
N PHE A 136 -5.24 -13.65 4.91
CA PHE A 136 -5.65 -14.15 3.60
C PHE A 136 -5.48 -13.09 2.49
N HIS A 137 -5.85 -11.84 2.75
CA HIS A 137 -5.79 -10.76 1.76
C HIS A 137 -4.36 -10.37 1.38
N ILE A 138 -3.44 -10.33 2.35
CA ILE A 138 -2.01 -10.12 2.03
C ILE A 138 -1.47 -11.25 1.13
N VAL A 139 -1.82 -12.51 1.41
CA VAL A 139 -1.34 -13.68 0.63
C VAL A 139 -1.86 -13.68 -0.80
N ILE A 140 -3.10 -13.24 -1.04
CA ILE A 140 -3.67 -13.15 -2.40
C ILE A 140 -3.30 -11.86 -3.14
N GLY A 141 -2.42 -11.03 -2.57
CA GLY A 141 -1.84 -9.87 -3.28
C GLY A 141 -2.40 -8.49 -2.91
N MET A 142 -3.18 -8.36 -1.83
CA MET A 142 -3.67 -7.06 -1.35
C MET A 142 -2.58 -6.28 -0.58
N ASN A 143 -1.46 -6.03 -1.24
CA ASN A 143 -0.28 -5.36 -0.72
C ASN A 143 0.49 -4.63 -1.82
N LEU A 144 1.29 -3.66 -1.43
CA LEU A 144 2.30 -3.00 -2.26
C LEU A 144 3.50 -2.58 -1.41
N VAL A 145 4.60 -2.22 -2.06
CA VAL A 145 5.79 -1.68 -1.42
C VAL A 145 5.90 -0.18 -1.70
N VAL A 146 6.00 0.61 -0.64
CA VAL A 146 6.34 2.03 -0.71
C VAL A 146 7.86 2.15 -0.59
N HIS A 147 8.52 2.56 -1.67
CA HIS A 147 9.95 2.81 -1.69
C HIS A 147 10.21 4.30 -1.50
N ILE A 148 10.89 4.66 -0.41
CA ILE A 148 11.15 6.05 -0.03
C ILE A 148 12.64 6.35 -0.17
N GLY A 149 12.96 7.38 -0.95
CA GLY A 149 14.34 7.79 -1.21
C GLY A 149 15.04 6.90 -2.23
N THR A 150 16.35 6.77 -2.07
CA THR A 150 17.26 6.01 -2.94
C THR A 150 18.05 4.99 -2.13
N HIS A 151 18.75 4.08 -2.82
CA HIS A 151 19.60 3.11 -2.14
C HIS A 151 20.71 3.77 -1.29
N ALA A 152 21.17 4.97 -1.67
CA ALA A 152 22.19 5.71 -0.93
C ALA A 152 21.67 6.28 0.40
N ASP A 153 20.35 6.41 0.56
CA ASP A 153 19.72 6.90 1.79
C ASP A 153 19.56 5.78 2.85
N LEU A 154 19.81 4.51 2.47
CA LEU A 154 19.62 3.36 3.34
C LEU A 154 20.86 3.11 4.22
N PRO A 155 20.67 2.61 5.46
CA PRO A 155 21.78 2.12 6.26
C PRO A 155 22.43 0.89 5.58
N PRO A 156 23.72 0.63 5.84
CA PRO A 156 24.38 -0.56 5.32
C PRO A 156 23.70 -1.83 5.85
N VAL A 157 23.69 -2.87 5.03
CA VAL A 157 23.17 -4.18 5.42
C VAL A 157 23.96 -4.71 6.63
N PRO A 158 23.30 -5.10 7.73
CA PRO A 158 24.00 -5.61 8.91
C PRO A 158 24.91 -6.81 8.59
N PRO A 159 26.05 -6.97 9.29
CA PRO A 159 26.88 -8.16 9.18
C PRO A 159 26.06 -9.43 9.45
N ASN A 160 26.29 -10.48 8.67
CA ASN A 160 25.58 -11.77 8.77
C ASN A 160 24.06 -11.70 8.56
N PHE A 161 23.54 -10.63 7.93
CA PHE A 161 22.13 -10.59 7.56
C PHE A 161 21.80 -11.76 6.61
N PRO A 162 20.71 -12.51 6.84
CA PRO A 162 20.33 -13.63 6.00
C PRO A 162 20.19 -13.22 4.53
N ARG A 163 20.80 -14.00 3.65
CA ARG A 163 20.57 -13.88 2.21
C ARG A 163 19.47 -14.84 1.76
N CYS A 164 18.81 -14.52 0.64
CA CYS A 164 17.95 -15.44 -0.07
C CYS A 164 18.68 -16.77 -0.28
N GLY A 165 18.02 -17.89 0.05
CA GLY A 165 18.63 -19.23 -0.02
C GLY A 165 19.39 -19.68 1.24
N ASN A 166 19.59 -18.82 2.25
CA ASN A 166 20.26 -19.22 3.50
C ASN A 166 19.47 -20.23 4.35
N HIS A 167 18.14 -20.29 4.17
CA HIS A 167 17.29 -21.27 4.86
C HIS A 167 16.76 -22.30 3.84
N ILE A 168 17.45 -23.43 3.75
CA ILE A 168 16.96 -24.62 3.05
C ILE A 168 16.58 -25.63 4.13
N PRO A 169 15.28 -25.82 4.44
CA PRO A 169 14.88 -26.85 5.38
C PRO A 169 15.33 -28.21 4.83
N PRO A 170 15.78 -29.15 5.69
CA PRO A 170 16.14 -30.48 5.24
C PRO A 170 14.92 -31.14 4.58
N ILE A 171 15.04 -31.45 3.29
CA ILE A 171 14.05 -32.23 2.56
C ILE A 171 14.15 -33.65 3.10
N LYS A 172 13.24 -34.01 4.01
CA LYS A 172 13.11 -35.40 4.47
C LYS A 172 12.43 -36.18 3.36
N PHE A 173 13.19 -36.99 2.63
CA PHE A 173 12.61 -38.06 1.81
C PHE A 173 12.17 -39.17 2.78
N ASN A 174 10.85 -39.40 2.85
CA ASN A 174 10.29 -40.62 3.44
C ASN A 174 10.18 -41.68 2.34
#